data_AF-A0A351HVL2-F1
#
_entry.id   AF-A0A351HVL2-F1
#
_cell.length_a   1.000
_cell.length_b   1.000
_cell.length_c   1.000
_cell.angle_alpha   90.00
_cell.angle_beta   90.00
_cell.angle_gamma   90.00
#
_symmetry.space_group_name_H-M   'P 1'
#
loop_
_entity.id
_entity.type
_entity.pdbx_description
1 polymer ?
#
loop_
_entity_poly.entity_id
_entity_poly.type
_entity_poly.pdbx_seq_one_letter_code
_entity_poly.pdbx_strand_id
1 'polypeptide(L)'
;MGVQVYSLAISSVLEMLGVLPPIFILIGLLDVWVKKETMVKYMGKDSGIIGVLLGFFLGAAAAGPLYGAFPVAGVFLNKGSRLANVFIIVGAWASMKIPLLLFEVAAMGWQFTLIRLVMDVIGVLVIAYSMERILTDADERQIYELARKMNQ
;
A
#
# COMPACT_ATOMS: atom_id res chain seq x y z
N MET A 1 17.54 14.33 30.56
CA MET A 1 16.89 13.19 29.88
C MET A 1 15.41 13.44 29.58
N GLY A 2 14.56 13.94 30.50
CA GLY A 2 13.13 14.17 30.24
C GLY A 2 12.79 15.19 29.13
N VAL A 3 13.44 16.35 29.08
CA VAL A 3 13.15 17.40 28.08
C VAL A 3 13.43 16.94 26.64
N GLN A 4 14.44 16.07 26.44
CA GLN A 4 14.73 15.47 25.14
C GLN A 4 13.66 14.47 24.70
N VAL A 5 13.06 13.72 25.63
CA VAL A 5 11.96 12.80 25.32
C VAL A 5 10.72 13.59 24.86
N TYR A 6 10.41 14.70 25.51
CA TYR A 6 9.32 15.57 25.08
C TYR A 6 9.57 16.19 23.70
N SER A 7 10.79 16.68 23.44
CA SER A 7 11.11 17.23 22.12
C SER A 7 11.07 16.17 21.02
N LEU A 8 11.55 14.94 21.30
CA LEU A 8 11.48 13.79 20.38
C LEU A 8 10.04 13.39 20.09
N ALA A 9 9.18 13.33 21.10
CA ALA A 9 7.76 13.03 20.91
C ALA A 9 7.07 14.09 20.06
N ILE A 10 7.33 15.37 20.33
CA ILE A 10 6.78 16.49 19.56
C ILE A 10 7.28 16.49 18.12
N SER A 11 8.57 16.23 17.89
CA SER A 11 9.12 16.14 16.53
C SER A 11 8.51 14.98 15.74
N SER A 12 8.34 13.81 16.35
CA SER A 12 7.70 12.66 15.69
C SER A 12 6.25 12.97 15.30
N VAL A 13 5.49 13.66 16.17
CA VAL A 13 4.12 14.09 15.85
C VAL A 13 4.11 15.11 14.71
N LEU A 14 5.03 16.08 14.72
CA LEU A 14 5.16 17.07 13.65
C LEU A 14 5.56 16.44 12.31
N GLU A 15 6.46 15.45 12.32
CA GLU A 15 6.79 14.67 11.12
C GLU A 15 5.57 13.92 10.59
N MET A 16 4.82 13.24 11.46
CA MET A 16 3.58 12.55 11.06
C MET A 16 2.55 13.51 10.44
N LEU A 17 2.39 14.71 11.02
CA LEU A 17 1.52 15.75 10.47
C LEU A 17 2.03 16.29 9.14
N GLY A 18 3.34 16.44 8.97
CA GLY A 18 3.96 16.91 7.73
C GLY A 18 3.75 15.98 6.53
N VAL A 19 3.46 14.69 6.76
CA VAL A 19 3.17 13.72 5.69
C VAL A 19 1.70 13.76 5.24
N LEU A 20 0.79 14.33 6.04
CA LEU A 20 -0.64 14.41 5.69
C LEU A 20 -0.92 15.24 4.42
N PRO A 21 -0.39 16.47 4.25
CA PRO A 21 -0.69 17.27 3.05
C PRO A 21 -0.28 16.59 1.75
N PRO A 22 0.94 16.01 1.62
CA PRO A 22 1.30 15.22 0.44
C PRO A 22 0.36 14.04 0.19
N ILE A 23 -0.09 13.34 1.22
CA ILE A 23 -1.06 12.24 1.09
C ILE A 23 -2.37 12.74 0.49
N PHE A 24 -2.93 13.86 0.98
CA PHE A 24 -4.17 14.42 0.41
C PHE A 24 -4.02 14.85 -1.05
N ILE A 25 -2.87 15.44 -1.41
CA ILE A 25 -2.57 15.79 -2.80
C ILE A 25 -2.50 14.53 -3.67
N LEU A 26 -1.83 13.47 -3.19
CA LEU A 26 -1.75 12.18 -3.89
C LEU A 26 -3.13 11.55 -4.08
N ILE A 27 -4.00 11.59 -3.06
CA ILE A 27 -5.38 11.10 -3.16
C ILE A 27 -6.12 11.86 -4.28
N GLY A 28 -6.10 13.20 -4.26
CA GLY A 28 -6.78 14.01 -5.27
C GLY A 28 -6.22 13.81 -6.68
N LEU A 29 -4.89 13.73 -6.81
CA LEU A 29 -4.24 13.45 -8.09
C LEU A 29 -4.62 12.07 -8.61
N LEU A 30 -4.52 11.03 -7.78
CA LEU A 30 -4.87 9.67 -8.16
C LEU A 30 -6.37 9.55 -8.50
N ASP A 31 -7.22 10.30 -7.81
CA ASP A 31 -8.66 10.31 -8.07
C ASP A 31 -8.98 10.86 -9.46
N VAL A 32 -8.33 11.94 -9.86
CA VAL A 32 -8.51 12.53 -11.20
C VAL A 32 -7.73 11.79 -12.29
N TRP A 33 -6.54 11.29 -11.97
CA TRP A 33 -5.59 10.75 -12.94
C TRP A 33 -5.94 9.34 -13.42
N VAL A 34 -6.38 8.45 -12.52
CA VAL A 34 -6.72 7.06 -12.89
C VAL A 34 -8.21 6.90 -13.08
N LYS A 35 -8.66 6.78 -14.32
CA LYS A 35 -10.09 6.54 -14.60
C LYS A 35 -10.59 5.24 -13.96
N LYS A 36 -11.84 5.25 -13.49
CA LYS A 36 -12.47 4.10 -12.85
C LYS A 36 -12.49 2.88 -13.77
N GLU A 37 -12.72 3.08 -15.07
CA GLU A 37 -12.74 2.01 -16.07
C GLU A 37 -11.37 1.31 -16.18
N THR A 38 -10.29 2.08 -16.14
CA THR A 38 -8.91 1.57 -16.13
C THR A 38 -8.65 0.75 -14.88
N MET A 39 -9.11 1.23 -13.72
CA MET A 39 -8.95 0.52 -12.45
C MET A 39 -9.70 -0.82 -12.46
N VAL A 40 -10.96 -0.82 -12.89
CA VAL A 40 -11.75 -2.07 -13.01
C VAL A 40 -11.10 -3.04 -13.99
N LYS A 41 -10.59 -2.55 -15.13
CA LYS A 41 -9.95 -3.39 -16.15
C LYS A 41 -8.67 -4.05 -15.67
N TYR A 42 -7.79 -3.31 -15.00
CA TYR A 42 -6.44 -3.79 -14.68
C TYR A 42 -6.22 -4.20 -13.22
N MET A 43 -7.11 -3.77 -12.31
CA MET A 43 -7.01 -4.05 -10.87
C MET A 43 -8.30 -4.65 -10.30
N GLY A 44 -9.37 -4.77 -11.08
CA GLY A 44 -10.66 -5.36 -10.66
C GLY A 44 -10.64 -6.88 -10.51
N LYS A 45 -11.83 -7.49 -10.34
CA LYS A 45 -11.95 -8.93 -10.06
C LYS A 45 -11.37 -9.82 -11.17
N ASP A 46 -11.50 -9.38 -12.42
CA ASP A 46 -11.06 -10.11 -13.62
C ASP A 46 -9.62 -9.78 -14.06
N SER A 47 -8.84 -9.04 -13.28
CA SER A 47 -7.49 -8.60 -13.69
C SER A 47 -6.44 -9.71 -13.72
N GLY A 48 -6.71 -10.85 -13.08
CA GLY A 48 -5.82 -12.01 -13.04
C GLY A 48 -4.39 -11.63 -12.61
N ILE A 49 -3.40 -12.10 -13.36
CA ILE A 49 -1.97 -11.84 -13.09
C ILE A 49 -1.58 -10.37 -13.31
N ILE A 50 -2.30 -9.64 -14.17
CA ILE A 50 -1.98 -8.24 -14.47
C ILE A 50 -2.18 -7.38 -13.21
N GLY A 51 -3.26 -7.62 -12.46
CA GLY A 51 -3.52 -6.91 -11.21
C GLY A 51 -2.48 -7.19 -10.13
N VAL A 52 -1.98 -8.43 -10.06
CA VAL A 52 -0.91 -8.81 -9.13
C VAL A 52 0.39 -8.07 -9.45
N LEU A 53 0.82 -8.11 -10.71
CA LEU A 53 2.05 -7.45 -11.14
C LEU A 53 1.99 -5.94 -10.96
N LEU A 54 0.85 -5.33 -11.31
CA LEU A 54 0.62 -3.91 -11.07
C LEU A 54 0.59 -3.58 -9.59
N GLY A 55 0.01 -4.45 -8.75
CA GLY A 55 0.00 -4.25 -7.30
C GLY A 55 1.41 -4.21 -6.71
N PHE A 56 2.26 -5.15 -7.08
CA PHE A 56 3.67 -5.15 -6.66
C PHE A 56 4.42 -3.93 -7.18
N PHE A 57 4.24 -3.58 -8.45
CA PHE A 57 4.91 -2.44 -9.06
C PHE A 57 4.53 -1.12 -8.37
N LEU A 58 3.23 -0.89 -8.17
CA LEU A 58 2.71 0.31 -7.52
C LEU A 58 3.15 0.38 -6.06
N GLY A 59 3.11 -0.73 -5.32
CA GLY A 59 3.57 -0.78 -3.94
C GLY A 59 5.09 -0.58 -3.79
N ALA A 60 5.89 -1.16 -4.68
CA ALA A 60 7.36 -1.02 -4.65
C ALA A 60 7.83 0.37 -5.08
N ALA A 61 7.12 1.01 -6.01
CA ALA A 61 7.39 2.37 -6.47
C ALA A 61 6.92 3.45 -5.47
N ALA A 62 6.15 3.05 -4.45
CA ALA A 62 5.58 3.99 -3.52
C ALA A 62 6.63 4.59 -2.57
N ALA A 63 6.54 5.91 -2.39
CA ALA A 63 7.40 6.67 -1.50
C ALA A 63 6.66 7.01 -0.19
N GLY A 64 7.44 7.13 0.89
CA GLY A 64 6.93 7.55 2.18
C GLY A 64 6.43 6.42 3.08
N PRO A 65 5.89 6.78 4.26
CA PRO A 65 5.52 5.82 5.30
C PRO A 65 4.37 4.89 4.90
N LEU A 66 4.28 3.72 5.54
CA LEU A 66 3.27 2.70 5.23
C LEU A 66 1.84 3.20 5.45
N TYR A 67 1.61 4.08 6.42
CA TYR A 67 0.27 4.61 6.66
C TYR A 67 -0.31 5.39 5.47
N GLY A 68 0.53 5.92 4.57
CA GLY A 68 0.11 6.54 3.32
C GLY A 68 -0.48 5.55 2.30
N ALA A 69 -0.24 4.26 2.47
CA ALA A 69 -0.81 3.21 1.61
C ALA A 69 -2.32 3.04 1.82
N PHE A 70 -2.85 3.29 3.03
CA PHE A 70 -4.26 3.04 3.34
C PHE A 70 -5.22 4.02 2.64
N PRO A 71 -4.94 5.33 2.56
CA PRO A 71 -5.76 6.22 1.74
C PRO A 71 -5.72 5.87 0.25
N VAL A 72 -4.55 5.50 -0.28
CA VAL A 72 -4.42 5.00 -1.66
C VAL A 72 -5.25 3.74 -1.87
N ALA A 73 -5.19 2.79 -0.93
CA ALA A 73 -6.04 1.60 -0.94
C ALA A 73 -7.54 1.96 -0.97
N GLY A 74 -7.97 2.95 -0.18
CA GLY A 74 -9.34 3.47 -0.20
C GLY A 74 -9.78 3.97 -1.58
N VAL A 75 -8.94 4.77 -2.26
CA VAL A 75 -9.22 5.24 -3.63
C VAL A 75 -9.34 4.05 -4.61
N PHE A 76 -8.41 3.10 -4.54
CA PHE A 76 -8.40 1.93 -5.43
C PHE A 76 -9.64 1.06 -5.25
N LEU A 77 -10.05 0.81 -4.00
CA LEU A 77 -11.25 0.06 -3.67
C LEU A 77 -12.51 0.79 -4.12
N ASN A 78 -12.59 2.11 -3.89
CA ASN A 78 -13.73 2.92 -4.36
C ASN A 78 -13.87 2.87 -5.89
N LYS A 79 -12.75 2.75 -6.61
CA LYS A 79 -12.71 2.61 -8.06
C LYS A 79 -12.90 1.17 -8.56
N GLY A 80 -13.21 0.22 -7.67
CA GLY A 80 -13.57 -1.15 -8.05
C GLY A 80 -12.40 -2.13 -8.16
N SER A 81 -11.27 -1.83 -7.52
CA SER A 81 -10.17 -2.80 -7.39
C SER A 81 -10.60 -4.00 -6.54
N ARG A 82 -10.07 -5.17 -6.87
CA ARG A 82 -10.19 -6.40 -6.08
C ARG A 82 -9.40 -6.26 -4.77
N LEU A 83 -9.95 -6.78 -3.66
CA LEU A 83 -9.32 -6.73 -2.34
C LEU A 83 -7.91 -7.32 -2.35
N ALA A 84 -7.70 -8.50 -2.94
CA ALA A 84 -6.36 -9.10 -3.01
C ALA A 84 -5.32 -8.18 -3.67
N ASN A 85 -5.66 -7.51 -4.77
CA ASN A 85 -4.72 -6.61 -5.45
C ASN A 85 -4.35 -5.40 -4.59
N VAL A 86 -5.29 -4.90 -3.80
CA VAL A 86 -5.05 -3.80 -2.86
C VAL A 86 -4.21 -4.27 -1.68
N PHE A 87 -4.44 -5.47 -1.16
CA PHE A 87 -3.57 -6.06 -0.12
C PHE A 87 -2.15 -6.32 -0.63
N ILE A 88 -1.99 -6.71 -1.90
CA ILE A 88 -0.67 -6.82 -2.54
C ILE A 88 0.04 -5.46 -2.58
N ILE A 89 -0.66 -4.37 -2.95
CA ILE A 89 -0.08 -3.02 -2.90
C ILE A 89 0.40 -2.69 -1.49
N VAL A 90 -0.44 -2.89 -0.48
CA VAL A 90 -0.10 -2.58 0.92
C VAL A 90 1.08 -3.42 1.40
N GLY A 91 1.10 -4.72 1.08
CA GLY A 91 2.19 -5.62 1.44
C GLY A 91 3.52 -5.29 0.74
N ALA A 92 3.47 -4.97 -0.54
CA ALA A 92 4.63 -4.53 -1.32
C ALA A 92 5.15 -3.18 -0.82
N TRP A 93 4.26 -2.23 -0.50
CA TRP A 93 4.62 -0.96 0.12
C TRP A 93 5.30 -1.18 1.47
N ALA A 94 4.89 -2.18 2.26
CA ALA A 94 5.50 -2.46 3.54
C ALA A 94 6.94 -2.99 3.45
N SER A 95 7.28 -3.77 2.41
CA SER A 95 8.47 -4.63 2.42
C SER A 95 9.41 -4.49 1.21
N MET A 96 8.97 -3.92 0.09
CA MET A 96 9.67 -4.00 -1.21
C MET A 96 10.02 -2.65 -1.83
N LYS A 97 10.07 -1.58 -1.02
CA LYS A 97 10.39 -0.25 -1.54
C LYS A 97 11.76 -0.25 -2.20
N ILE A 98 11.87 0.38 -3.37
CA ILE A 98 13.15 0.48 -4.10
C ILE A 98 14.26 1.10 -3.22
N PRO A 99 14.04 2.22 -2.49
CA PRO A 99 15.07 2.76 -1.59
C PRO A 99 15.48 1.76 -0.50
N LEU A 100 14.54 1.00 0.06
CA LEU A 100 14.80 0.02 1.10
C LEU A 100 15.67 -1.13 0.57
N LEU A 101 15.41 -1.62 -0.64
CA LEU A 101 16.23 -2.64 -1.28
C LEU A 101 17.66 -2.15 -1.54
N LEU A 102 17.85 -0.88 -1.93
CA LEU A 102 19.18 -0.31 -2.11
C LEU A 102 19.97 -0.24 -0.79
N PHE A 103 19.32 0.22 0.30
CA PHE A 103 19.94 0.22 1.62
C PHE A 103 20.25 -1.19 2.11
N GLU A 104 19.37 -2.15 1.85
CA GLU A 104 19.56 -3.55 2.22
C GLU A 104 20.72 -4.19 1.47
N VAL A 105 20.86 -3.94 0.17
CA VAL A 105 22.02 -4.37 -0.61
C VAL A 105 23.31 -3.78 -0.01
N ALA A 106 23.31 -2.49 0.29
CA ALA A 106 24.49 -1.81 0.80
C ALA A 106 24.90 -2.33 2.19
N ALA A 107 23.94 -2.72 3.03
CA ALA A 107 24.19 -3.17 4.39
C ALA A 107 24.42 -4.69 4.52
N MET A 108 23.70 -5.52 3.74
CA MET A 108 23.61 -6.98 3.91
C MET A 108 24.01 -7.78 2.66
N GLY A 109 24.23 -7.11 1.53
CA GLY A 109 24.69 -7.73 0.28
C GLY A 109 23.58 -8.35 -0.56
N TRP A 110 23.91 -8.61 -1.84
CA TRP A 110 22.94 -8.98 -2.87
C TRP A 110 22.25 -10.34 -2.63
N GLN A 111 22.97 -11.31 -2.07
CA GLN A 111 22.42 -12.65 -1.81
C GLN A 111 21.29 -12.60 -0.78
N PHE A 112 21.49 -11.84 0.32
CA PHE A 112 20.46 -11.66 1.34
C PHE A 112 19.23 -10.93 0.77
N THR A 113 19.46 -9.81 0.08
CA THR A 113 18.36 -9.01 -0.52
C THR A 113 17.49 -9.85 -1.45
N LEU A 114 18.08 -10.64 -2.34
CA LEU A 114 17.32 -11.44 -3.29
C LEU A 114 16.50 -12.53 -2.60
N ILE A 115 17.08 -13.23 -1.62
CA ILE A 115 16.37 -14.28 -0.86
C ILE A 115 15.19 -13.65 -0.11
N ARG A 116 15.42 -12.54 0.60
CA ARG A 116 14.37 -11.82 1.33
C ARG A 116 13.28 -11.33 0.38
N LEU A 117 13.64 -10.74 -0.75
CA LEU A 117 12.68 -10.22 -1.74
C LEU A 117 11.77 -11.33 -2.28
N VAL A 118 12.33 -12.51 -2.59
CA VAL A 118 11.53 -13.66 -3.04
C VAL A 118 10.60 -14.15 -1.93
N MET A 119 11.09 -14.25 -0.70
CA MET A 119 10.28 -14.62 0.46
C MET A 119 9.14 -13.63 0.70
N ASP A 120 9.41 -12.33 0.58
CA ASP A 120 8.40 -11.28 0.73
C ASP A 120 7.35 -11.36 -0.38
N VAL A 121 7.74 -11.63 -1.64
CA VAL A 121 6.77 -11.80 -2.75
C VAL A 121 5.82 -12.95 -2.45
N ILE A 122 6.35 -14.10 -2.02
CA ILE A 122 5.53 -15.25 -1.66
C ILE A 122 4.65 -14.91 -0.44
N GLY A 123 5.23 -14.29 0.59
CA GLY A 123 4.52 -13.92 1.82
C GLY A 123 3.36 -12.96 1.56
N VAL A 124 3.58 -11.91 0.75
CA VAL A 124 2.55 -10.94 0.38
C VAL A 124 1.44 -11.60 -0.41
N LEU A 125 1.75 -12.49 -1.36
CA LEU A 125 0.73 -13.24 -2.11
C LEU A 125 -0.11 -14.13 -1.19
N VAL A 126 0.56 -14.89 -0.30
CA VAL A 126 -0.12 -15.78 0.65
C VAL A 126 -1.05 -14.97 1.55
N ILE A 127 -0.56 -13.86 2.12
CA ILE A 127 -1.36 -13.00 3.00
C ILE A 127 -2.56 -12.41 2.24
N ALA A 128 -2.32 -11.81 1.06
CA ALA A 128 -3.36 -11.14 0.30
C ALA A 128 -4.50 -12.08 -0.10
N TYR A 129 -4.17 -13.27 -0.63
CA TYR A 129 -5.18 -14.24 -1.01
C TYR A 129 -5.83 -14.94 0.19
N SER A 130 -5.09 -15.18 1.26
CA SER A 130 -5.68 -15.74 2.48
C SER A 130 -6.67 -14.78 3.10
N MET A 131 -6.32 -13.50 3.21
CA MET A 131 -7.21 -12.46 3.72
C MET A 131 -8.47 -12.35 2.86
N GLU A 132 -8.34 -12.30 1.53
CA GLU A 132 -9.51 -12.23 0.65
C GLU A 132 -10.44 -13.45 0.78
N ARG A 133 -9.90 -14.64 1.07
CA ARG A 133 -10.72 -15.84 1.30
C ARG A 133 -11.31 -15.96 2.70
N ILE A 134 -10.63 -15.40 3.71
CA ILE A 134 -11.07 -15.46 5.11
C ILE A 134 -12.12 -14.38 5.39
N LEU A 135 -12.00 -13.22 4.75
CA LEU A 135 -12.97 -12.14 4.88
C LEU A 135 -14.34 -12.58 4.38
N THR A 136 -15.37 -12.33 5.18
CA THR A 136 -16.75 -12.63 4.81
C THR A 136 -17.30 -11.57 3.86
N ASP A 137 -18.41 -11.88 3.18
CA ASP A 137 -19.13 -10.91 2.34
C ASP A 137 -19.54 -9.64 3.13
N ALA A 138 -19.79 -9.78 4.43
CA ALA A 138 -20.10 -8.64 5.29
C ALA A 138 -18.87 -7.74 5.52
N ASP A 139 -17.71 -8.35 5.77
CA ASP A 139 -16.45 -7.62 5.95
C ASP A 139 -16.04 -6.91 4.65
N GLU A 140 -16.13 -7.61 3.51
CA GLU A 140 -15.84 -7.03 2.20
C GLU A 140 -16.72 -5.79 1.94
N ARG A 141 -18.04 -5.91 2.17
CA ARG A 141 -18.97 -4.77 2.01
C ARG A 141 -18.62 -3.62 2.93
N GLN A 142 -18.31 -3.89 4.20
CA GLN A 142 -17.92 -2.85 5.16
C GLN A 142 -16.64 -2.13 4.72
N ILE A 143 -15.63 -2.86 4.23
CA ILE A 143 -14.39 -2.28 3.72
C ILE A 143 -14.68 -1.36 2.51
N TYR A 144 -15.53 -1.81 1.57
CA TYR A 144 -15.91 -0.98 0.42
C TYR A 144 -16.75 0.25 0.83
N GLU A 145 -17.59 0.16 1.86
CA GLU A 145 -18.32 1.31 2.40
C GLU A 145 -17.40 2.35 3.05
N LEU A 146 -16.41 1.90 3.83
CA LEU A 146 -15.39 2.80 4.40
C LEU A 146 -14.59 3.49 3.29
N ALA A 147 -14.19 2.76 2.26
CA ALA A 147 -13.50 3.32 1.09
C ALA A 147 -14.33 4.37 0.33
N ARG A 148 -15.66 4.21 0.27
CA ARG A 148 -16.57 5.22 -0.31
C ARG A 148 -16.63 6.48 0.54
N LYS A 149 -16.74 6.34 1.86
CA LYS A 149 -16.80 7.49 2.80
C LYS A 149 -15.51 8.32 2.80
N MET A 150 -14.35 7.71 2.57
CA MET A 150 -13.07 8.43 2.50
C MET A 150 -12.92 9.34 1.27
N ASN A 151 -13.72 9.11 0.22
CA ASN A 151 -13.68 9.89 -1.03
C ASN A 151 -14.87 10.86 -1.18
N GLN A 152 -15.69 11.03 -0.13
CA GLN A 152 -16.71 12.08 -0.04
C GLN A 152 -16.14 13.30 0.67
#